data_AF-A0A1V5AEZ4-F1
#
_entry.id   AF-A0A1V5AEZ4-F1
#
_cell.length_a   1.000
_cell.length_b   1.000
_cell.length_c   1.000
_cell.angle_alpha   90.00
_cell.angle_beta   90.00
_cell.angle_gamma   90.00
#
_symmetry.space_group_name_H-M   'P 1'
#
loop_
_entity.id
_entity.type
_entity.pdbx_description
1 polymer ?
#
loop_
_entity_poly.entity_id
_entity_poly.type
_entity_poly.pdbx_seq_one_letter_code
_entity_poly.pdbx_strand_id
1 'polypeptide(L)'
;MERGHCIAGLACTILLILIVQVSVAGTIDRVVEKTGDSTYRITLQFPEESVTGVTEIVSTGMEIRNVSLPAGQYQVDGTILSLAVIGERDVSYILQGSPGESAEITGTYQDMITGMKGALPDARISGSGDIEISSGDSAGIPSAEDVQPTATPLEPGLLIIAFGAGGMFSLWRRGTQ
;
A
#
# COMPACT_ATOMS: atom_id res chain seq x y z
N MET A 1 2.77 53.17 -13.41
CA MET A 1 2.74 51.93 -14.24
C MET A 1 2.83 50.68 -13.35
N GLU A 2 2.03 50.57 -12.27
CA GLU A 2 2.22 49.50 -11.26
C GLU A 2 1.06 48.49 -11.17
N ARG A 3 -0.13 48.82 -11.68
CA ARG A 3 -1.32 47.95 -11.57
C ARG A 3 -1.37 46.82 -12.61
N GLY A 4 -0.78 47.02 -13.79
CA GLY A 4 -0.79 46.04 -14.88
C GLY A 4 0.08 44.80 -14.61
N HIS A 5 1.25 45.00 -13.98
CA HIS A 5 2.17 43.91 -13.67
C HIS A 5 1.65 42.97 -12.58
N CYS A 6 0.93 43.50 -11.58
CA CYS A 6 0.30 42.68 -10.54
C CYS A 6 -0.86 41.83 -11.09
N ILE A 7 -1.67 42.38 -11.99
CA ILE A 7 -2.79 41.65 -12.61
C ILE A 7 -2.26 40.57 -13.57
N ALA A 8 -1.22 40.88 -14.35
CA ALA A 8 -0.57 39.90 -15.22
C ALA A 8 0.10 38.77 -14.41
N GLY A 9 0.77 39.09 -13.30
CA GLY A 9 1.38 38.10 -12.42
C GLY A 9 0.34 37.17 -11.78
N LEU A 10 -0.77 37.72 -11.30
CA LEU A 10 -1.85 36.96 -10.68
C LEU A 10 -2.62 36.10 -11.68
N ALA A 11 -2.82 36.58 -12.91
CA ALA A 11 -3.38 35.78 -13.99
C ALA A 11 -2.45 34.62 -14.38
N CYS A 12 -1.13 34.86 -14.41
CA CYS A 12 -0.15 33.83 -14.73
C CYS A 12 -0.07 32.75 -13.65
N THR A 13 -0.15 33.12 -12.36
CA THR A 13 -0.16 32.14 -11.27
C THR A 13 -1.45 31.32 -11.24
N ILE A 14 -2.62 31.92 -11.48
CA ILE A 14 -3.89 31.18 -11.60
C ILE A 14 -3.84 30.21 -12.79
N LEU A 15 -3.32 30.64 -13.94
CA LEU A 15 -3.16 29.78 -15.11
C LEU A 15 -2.23 28.59 -14.82
N LEU A 16 -1.12 28.81 -14.11
CA LEU A 16 -0.20 27.75 -13.71
C LEU A 16 -0.83 26.76 -12.73
N ILE A 17 -1.68 27.22 -11.80
CA ILE A 17 -2.41 26.36 -10.86
C ILE A 17 -3.45 25.51 -11.59
N LEU A 18 -4.12 26.04 -12.62
CA LEU A 18 -5.13 25.30 -13.40
C LEU A 18 -4.55 24.18 -14.29
N ILE A 19 -3.25 24.22 -14.60
CA ILE A 19 -2.58 23.17 -15.40
C ILE A 19 -2.14 21.99 -14.52
N VAL A 20 -2.07 22.18 -13.19
CA VAL A 20 -1.81 21.07 -12.25
C VAL A 20 -3.10 20.26 -12.11
N GLN A 21 -3.30 19.32 -13.01
CA GLN A 21 -4.23 18.22 -12.77
C GLN A 21 -3.65 17.42 -11.60
N VAL A 22 -4.20 17.60 -10.40
CA VAL A 22 -3.96 16.67 -9.30
C VAL A 22 -4.55 15.35 -9.75
N SER A 23 -3.71 14.43 -10.22
CA SER A 23 -4.12 13.04 -10.43
C SER A 23 -4.53 12.49 -9.07
N VAL A 24 -5.83 12.40 -8.83
CA VAL A 24 -6.32 11.59 -7.72
C VAL A 24 -5.85 10.17 -8.02
N ALA A 25 -5.03 9.60 -7.14
CA ALA A 25 -4.65 8.20 -7.25
C ALA A 25 -5.96 7.40 -7.29
N GLY A 26 -6.18 6.66 -8.38
CA GLY A 26 -7.39 5.87 -8.50
C GLY A 26 -7.43 4.83 -7.37
N THR A 27 -8.61 4.59 -6.82
CA THR A 27 -8.82 3.56 -5.80
C THR A 27 -9.06 2.21 -6.47
N ILE A 28 -8.65 1.13 -5.80
CA ILE A 28 -9.00 -0.23 -6.22
C ILE A 28 -10.31 -0.60 -5.53
N ASP A 29 -11.33 -0.92 -6.31
CA ASP A 29 -12.64 -1.34 -5.80
C ASP A 29 -12.76 -2.86 -5.79
N ARG A 30 -13.60 -3.40 -4.90
CA ARG A 30 -13.93 -4.83 -4.82
C ARG A 30 -15.41 -5.05 -5.06
N VAL A 31 -15.72 -5.99 -5.94
CA VAL A 31 -17.07 -6.49 -6.19
C VAL A 31 -17.13 -7.97 -5.88
N VAL A 32 -18.18 -8.39 -5.18
CA VAL A 32 -18.43 -9.78 -4.83
C VAL A 32 -19.81 -10.18 -5.33
N GLU A 33 -19.87 -11.21 -6.16
CA GLU A 33 -21.09 -11.72 -6.75
C GLU A 33 -21.31 -13.18 -6.37
N LYS A 34 -22.49 -13.51 -5.87
CA LYS A 34 -22.87 -14.91 -5.62
C LYS A 34 -23.19 -15.59 -6.96
N THR A 35 -22.49 -16.68 -7.25
CA THR A 35 -22.63 -17.46 -8.50
C THR A 35 -23.19 -18.87 -8.27
N GLY A 36 -23.26 -19.32 -7.02
CA GLY A 36 -23.85 -20.58 -6.59
C GLY A 36 -24.07 -20.58 -5.07
N ASP A 37 -24.45 -21.73 -4.50
CA ASP A 37 -24.80 -21.83 -3.07
C ASP A 37 -23.63 -21.44 -2.15
N SER A 38 -22.40 -21.73 -2.56
CA SER A 38 -21.15 -21.43 -1.81
C SER A 38 -20.01 -21.07 -2.74
N THR A 39 -20.36 -20.39 -3.83
CA THR A 39 -19.40 -20.01 -4.88
C THR A 39 -19.61 -18.55 -5.21
N TYR A 40 -18.55 -17.77 -5.10
CA TYR A 40 -18.56 -16.33 -5.26
C TYR A 40 -17.53 -15.94 -6.30
N ARG A 41 -17.88 -15.02 -7.19
CA ARG A 41 -16.93 -14.35 -8.06
C ARG A 41 -16.49 -13.08 -7.35
N ILE A 42 -15.18 -12.95 -7.18
CA ILE A 42 -14.56 -11.74 -6.65
C ILE A 42 -13.93 -11.02 -7.84
N THR A 43 -14.15 -9.72 -7.95
CA THR A 43 -13.56 -8.88 -8.99
C THR A 43 -12.93 -7.66 -8.32
N LEU A 44 -11.63 -7.46 -8.57
CA LEU A 44 -10.90 -6.25 -8.23
C LEU A 44 -10.85 -5.33 -9.45
N GLN A 45 -11.26 -4.07 -9.26
CA GLN A 45 -11.30 -3.06 -10.31
C GLN A 45 -10.17 -2.06 -10.09
N PHE A 46 -9.30 -1.94 -11.10
CA PHE A 46 -8.09 -1.14 -11.03
C PHE A 46 -8.22 0.17 -11.82
N PRO A 47 -7.50 1.22 -11.39
CA PRO A 47 -7.36 2.45 -12.15
C PRO A 47 -6.79 2.23 -13.56
N GLU A 48 -6.93 3.24 -14.41
CA GLU A 48 -6.31 3.23 -15.73
C GLU A 48 -4.79 3.06 -15.65
N GLU A 49 -4.24 2.24 -16.55
CA GLU A 49 -2.79 2.07 -16.71
C GLU A 49 -2.05 1.60 -15.44
N SER A 50 -2.75 0.92 -14.52
CA SER A 50 -2.13 0.47 -13.26
C SER A 50 -1.11 -0.64 -13.47
N VAL A 51 0.00 -0.58 -12.75
CA VAL A 51 0.92 -1.72 -12.55
C VAL A 51 1.00 -1.98 -11.05
N THR A 52 0.35 -3.04 -10.59
CA THR A 52 0.05 -3.23 -9.17
C THR A 52 0.33 -4.66 -8.73
N GLY A 53 1.11 -4.81 -7.66
CA GLY A 53 1.18 -6.06 -6.91
C GLY A 53 0.05 -6.12 -5.89
N VAL A 54 -0.69 -7.22 -5.82
CA VAL A 54 -1.77 -7.43 -4.84
C VAL A 54 -1.50 -8.70 -4.04
N THR A 55 -1.80 -8.65 -2.74
CA THR A 55 -1.89 -9.82 -1.88
C THR A 55 -3.24 -9.85 -1.20
N GLU A 56 -4.04 -10.87 -1.50
CA GLU A 56 -5.30 -11.14 -0.82
C GLU A 56 -5.17 -12.33 0.12
N ILE A 57 -5.88 -12.24 1.24
CA ILE A 57 -5.97 -13.28 2.26
C ILE A 57 -7.45 -13.63 2.40
N VAL A 58 -7.77 -14.90 2.19
CA VAL A 58 -9.11 -15.44 2.41
C VAL A 58 -9.15 -16.23 3.72
N SER A 59 -10.32 -16.34 4.33
CA SER A 59 -10.49 -17.20 5.51
C SER A 59 -10.24 -18.68 5.19
N THR A 60 -9.71 -19.43 6.16
CA THR A 60 -9.56 -20.89 6.06
C THR A 60 -10.88 -21.56 5.70
N GLY A 61 -10.81 -22.65 4.92
CA GLY A 61 -11.98 -23.39 4.43
C GLY A 61 -12.50 -22.89 3.08
N MET A 62 -12.03 -21.72 2.65
CA MET A 62 -12.23 -21.24 1.29
C MET A 62 -11.11 -21.70 0.35
N GLU A 63 -11.47 -21.93 -0.91
CA GLU A 63 -10.56 -22.29 -1.98
C GLU A 63 -10.64 -21.26 -3.12
N ILE A 64 -9.48 -20.80 -3.57
CA ILE A 64 -9.33 -19.86 -4.68
C ILE A 64 -9.17 -20.65 -5.98
N ARG A 65 -10.00 -20.35 -6.98
CA ARG A 65 -10.03 -21.02 -8.29
C ARG A 65 -10.20 -20.01 -9.42
N ASN A 66 -9.92 -20.44 -10.65
CA ASN A 66 -10.24 -19.71 -11.88
C ASN A 66 -9.83 -18.22 -11.85
N VAL A 67 -8.60 -17.93 -11.44
CA VAL A 67 -8.03 -16.59 -11.54
C VAL A 67 -7.93 -16.22 -13.02
N SER A 68 -8.43 -15.03 -13.36
CA SER A 68 -8.51 -14.53 -14.74
C SER A 68 -7.17 -14.10 -15.34
N LEU A 69 -6.15 -13.88 -14.51
CA LEU A 69 -4.82 -13.54 -14.97
C LEU A 69 -4.12 -14.74 -15.64
N PRO A 70 -3.24 -14.50 -16.62
CA PRO A 70 -2.37 -15.52 -17.17
C PRO A 70 -1.52 -16.22 -16.10
N ALA A 71 -1.17 -17.48 -16.35
CA ALA A 71 -0.22 -18.20 -15.51
C ALA A 71 1.11 -17.43 -15.40
N GLY A 72 1.69 -17.39 -14.19
CA GLY A 72 2.89 -16.63 -13.89
C GLY A 72 2.65 -15.18 -13.45
N GLN A 73 1.44 -14.65 -13.65
CA GLN A 73 1.01 -13.36 -13.07
C GLN A 73 0.21 -13.52 -11.77
N TYR A 74 0.01 -14.75 -11.32
CA TYR A 74 -0.58 -15.01 -10.02
C TYR A 74 0.01 -16.26 -9.37
N GLN A 75 -0.11 -16.33 -8.05
CA GLN A 75 0.21 -17.50 -7.25
C GLN A 75 -0.85 -17.69 -6.17
N VAL A 76 -1.27 -18.94 -5.95
CA VAL A 76 -2.14 -19.32 -4.85
C VAL A 76 -1.33 -20.19 -3.90
N ASP A 77 -1.25 -19.78 -2.62
CA ASP A 77 -0.64 -20.54 -1.54
C ASP A 77 -1.65 -20.70 -0.40
N GLY A 78 -2.40 -21.80 -0.42
CA GLY A 78 -3.50 -22.05 0.51
C GLY A 78 -4.56 -20.95 0.44
N THR A 79 -4.58 -20.11 1.47
CA THR A 79 -5.52 -18.99 1.62
C THR A 79 -4.97 -17.65 1.13
N ILE A 80 -3.75 -17.62 0.59
CA ILE A 80 -3.11 -16.40 0.11
C ILE A 80 -3.12 -16.40 -1.42
N LEU A 81 -3.62 -15.31 -2.01
CA LEU A 81 -3.57 -15.04 -3.44
C LEU A 81 -2.63 -13.86 -3.69
N SER A 82 -1.56 -14.10 -4.44
CA SER A 82 -0.68 -13.03 -4.93
C SER A 82 -0.97 -12.78 -6.40
N LEU A 83 -1.13 -11.51 -6.79
CA LEU A 83 -1.38 -11.08 -8.16
C LEU A 83 -0.34 -10.05 -8.60
N ALA A 84 0.07 -10.13 -9.85
CA ALA A 84 0.83 -9.10 -10.55
C ALA A 84 -0.03 -8.57 -11.69
N VAL A 85 -0.59 -7.38 -11.51
CA VAL A 85 -1.52 -6.72 -12.44
C VAL A 85 -0.73 -5.70 -13.27
N ILE A 86 -0.81 -5.80 -14.59
CA ILE A 86 -0.11 -4.97 -15.57
C ILE A 86 -1.10 -4.49 -16.63
N GLY A 87 -1.77 -3.37 -16.34
CA GLY A 87 -2.68 -2.69 -17.26
C GLY A 87 -4.07 -3.31 -17.36
N GLU A 88 -4.38 -4.38 -16.62
CA GLU A 88 -5.75 -4.89 -16.51
C GLU A 88 -6.62 -3.93 -15.69
N ARG A 89 -7.87 -3.78 -16.13
CA ARG A 89 -8.90 -3.03 -15.38
C ARG A 89 -9.66 -3.88 -14.40
N ASP A 90 -9.88 -5.14 -14.76
CA ASP A 90 -10.66 -6.07 -13.97
C ASP A 90 -9.86 -7.35 -13.82
N VAL A 91 -9.62 -7.75 -12.57
CA VAL A 91 -9.09 -9.06 -12.24
C VAL A 91 -10.12 -9.79 -11.40
N SER A 92 -10.57 -10.94 -11.89
CA SER A 92 -11.50 -11.80 -11.15
C SER A 92 -10.91 -13.17 -10.79
N TYR A 93 -11.45 -13.75 -9.73
CA TYR A 93 -11.26 -15.14 -9.33
C TYR A 93 -12.54 -15.69 -8.69
N ILE A 94 -12.59 -17.01 -8.55
CA ILE A 94 -13.68 -17.73 -7.89
C ILE A 94 -13.24 -18.11 -6.48
N LEU A 95 -14.06 -17.76 -5.50
CA LEU A 95 -13.96 -18.22 -4.13
C LEU A 95 -15.01 -19.30 -3.89
N GLN A 96 -14.58 -20.48 -3.47
CA GLN A 96 -15.44 -21.62 -3.21
C GLN A 96 -15.28 -22.10 -1.77
N GLY A 97 -16.39 -22.26 -1.05
CA GLY A 97 -16.42 -22.81 0.30
C GLY A 97 -17.46 -23.91 0.45
N SER A 98 -17.65 -24.40 1.67
CA SER A 98 -18.73 -25.34 1.98
C SER A 98 -20.08 -24.62 2.20
N PRO A 99 -21.22 -25.29 1.96
CA PRO A 99 -22.54 -24.75 2.30
C PRO A 99 -22.65 -24.28 3.75
N GLY A 100 -23.06 -23.03 3.94
CA GLY A 100 -23.23 -22.41 5.25
C GLY A 100 -21.95 -21.81 5.86
N GLU A 101 -20.81 -21.93 5.18
CA GLU A 101 -19.53 -21.38 5.64
C GLU A 101 -19.43 -19.89 5.36
N SER A 102 -18.99 -19.12 6.36
CA SER A 102 -18.71 -17.69 6.22
C SER A 102 -17.33 -17.46 5.64
N ALA A 103 -17.17 -16.43 4.81
CA ALA A 103 -15.88 -16.00 4.30
C ALA A 103 -15.50 -14.60 4.80
N GLU A 104 -14.21 -14.38 4.99
CA GLU A 104 -13.62 -13.05 5.12
C GLU A 104 -12.48 -12.93 4.11
N ILE A 105 -12.43 -11.79 3.42
CA ILE A 105 -11.42 -11.49 2.41
C ILE A 105 -10.82 -10.14 2.78
N THR A 106 -9.51 -10.11 3.01
CA THR A 106 -8.75 -8.87 3.21
C THR A 106 -7.60 -8.82 2.21
N GLY A 107 -6.91 -7.69 2.12
CA GLY A 107 -5.76 -7.63 1.24
C GLY A 107 -5.05 -6.29 1.24
N THR A 108 -3.91 -6.27 0.57
CA THR A 108 -3.10 -5.09 0.36
C THR A 108 -2.66 -5.00 -1.10
N TYR A 109 -2.31 -3.80 -1.51
CA TYR A 109 -1.73 -3.55 -2.81
C TYR A 109 -0.46 -2.69 -2.70
N GLN A 110 0.38 -2.79 -3.72
CA GLN A 110 1.48 -1.89 -4.00
C GLN A 110 1.43 -1.48 -5.46
N ASP A 111 1.23 -0.18 -5.70
CA ASP A 111 1.44 0.43 -7.01
C ASP A 111 2.95 0.46 -7.29
N MET A 112 3.37 -0.18 -8.37
CA MET A 112 4.77 -0.32 -8.76
C MET A 112 5.30 0.89 -9.55
N ILE A 113 4.41 1.76 -10.04
CA ILE A 113 4.77 3.01 -10.71
C ILE A 113 5.06 4.09 -9.66
N THR A 114 4.16 4.24 -8.68
CA THR A 114 4.26 5.30 -7.66
C THR A 114 4.93 4.84 -6.37
N GLY A 115 5.01 3.53 -6.13
CA GLY A 115 5.49 2.94 -4.88
C GLY A 115 4.45 2.98 -3.75
N MET A 116 3.26 3.55 -4.00
CA MET A 116 2.19 3.67 -3.02
C MET A 116 1.72 2.29 -2.56
N LYS A 117 1.47 2.14 -1.26
CA LYS A 117 0.88 0.95 -0.67
C LYS A 117 -0.44 1.30 0.01
N GLY A 118 -1.37 0.36 0.00
CA GLY A 118 -2.65 0.54 0.67
C GLY A 118 -3.36 -0.77 0.98
N ALA A 119 -4.46 -0.67 1.71
CA ALA A 119 -5.37 -1.78 1.95
C ALA A 119 -6.42 -1.86 0.82
N LEU A 120 -6.85 -3.07 0.50
CA LEU A 120 -8.02 -3.30 -0.34
C LEU A 120 -9.31 -3.17 0.50
N PRO A 121 -10.47 -2.88 -0.12
CA PRO A 121 -11.75 -2.96 0.56
C PRO A 121 -12.02 -4.39 1.04
N ASP A 122 -12.24 -4.58 2.35
CA ASP A 122 -12.53 -5.88 2.94
C ASP A 122 -13.91 -6.40 2.52
N ALA A 123 -14.06 -7.72 2.46
CA ALA A 123 -15.33 -8.36 2.17
C ALA A 123 -15.65 -9.43 3.20
N ARG A 124 -16.87 -9.44 3.70
CA ARG A 124 -17.42 -10.48 4.57
C ARG A 124 -18.60 -11.12 3.88
N ILE A 125 -18.63 -12.44 3.89
CA ILE A 125 -19.72 -13.26 3.36
C ILE A 125 -20.27 -14.07 4.52
N SER A 126 -21.53 -13.86 4.88
CA SER A 126 -22.18 -14.63 5.94
C SER A 126 -22.48 -16.06 5.48
N GLY A 127 -22.75 -16.97 6.42
CA GLY A 127 -23.17 -18.34 6.08
C GLY A 127 -24.50 -18.41 5.30
N SER A 128 -25.35 -17.38 5.39
CA SER A 128 -26.54 -17.22 4.54
C SER A 128 -26.21 -16.72 3.12
N GLY A 129 -24.99 -16.23 2.90
CA GLY A 129 -24.51 -15.65 1.66
C GLY A 129 -24.80 -14.16 1.50
N ASP A 130 -25.07 -13.45 2.60
CA ASP A 130 -25.12 -11.99 2.61
C ASP A 130 -23.70 -11.44 2.49
N ILE A 131 -23.54 -10.38 1.71
CA ILE A 131 -22.25 -9.81 1.35
C ILE A 131 -22.15 -8.40 1.92
N GLU A 132 -21.06 -8.14 2.65
CA GLU A 132 -20.73 -6.83 3.19
C GLU A 132 -19.33 -6.43 2.70
N ILE A 133 -19.21 -5.22 2.15
CA ILE A 133 -17.93 -4.63 1.73
C ILE A 133 -17.63 -3.43 2.63
N SER A 134 -16.42 -3.40 3.20
CA SER A 134 -15.95 -2.30 4.05
C SER A 134 -14.73 -1.65 3.42
N SER A 135 -14.58 -0.33 3.56
CA SER A 135 -13.42 0.38 3.04
C SER A 135 -12.14 -0.08 3.74
N GLY A 136 -11.08 -0.35 2.97
CA GLY A 136 -9.77 -0.69 3.51
C GLY A 136 -9.12 0.54 4.16
N ASP A 137 -8.86 0.47 5.46
CA ASP A 137 -8.16 1.56 6.15
C ASP A 137 -6.65 1.47 5.89
N SER A 138 -6.05 2.54 5.38
CA SER A 138 -4.62 2.59 5.05
C SER A 138 -3.72 2.81 6.28
N ALA A 139 -4.30 2.87 7.47
CA ALA A 139 -3.59 3.11 8.73
C ALA A 139 -2.93 1.83 9.28
N GLY A 140 -1.91 1.30 8.59
CA GLY A 140 -1.22 0.14 9.17
C GLY A 140 -0.16 -0.60 8.37
N ILE A 141 0.44 -0.03 7.31
CA ILE A 141 1.56 -0.70 6.65
C ILE A 141 2.86 -0.15 7.25
N PRO A 142 3.59 -0.89 8.11
CA PRO A 142 4.92 -0.48 8.51
C PRO A 142 5.81 -0.43 7.26
N SER A 143 6.40 0.74 6.99
CA SER A 143 7.46 0.87 6.00
C SER A 143 8.58 -0.10 6.36
N ALA A 144 8.94 -0.98 5.41
CA ALA A 144 10.10 -1.86 5.50
C ALA A 144 11.41 -1.07 5.26
N GLU A 145 11.58 0.04 5.97
CA GLU A 145 12.82 0.82 6.05
C GLU A 145 13.24 0.93 7.52
N ASP A 146 13.49 -0.21 8.16
CA ASP A 146 14.52 -0.33 9.21
C ASP A 146 14.87 -1.80 9.44
N VAL A 147 15.59 -2.41 8.48
CA VAL A 147 16.44 -3.57 8.81
C VAL A 147 17.84 -3.05 9.02
N GLN A 148 18.04 -2.35 10.14
CA GLN A 148 19.36 -2.20 10.71
C GLN A 148 19.86 -3.60 11.08
N PRO A 149 21.05 -4.04 10.61
CA PRO A 149 21.56 -5.35 11.00
C PRO A 149 21.72 -5.38 12.52
N THR A 150 21.03 -6.32 13.15
CA THR A 150 21.08 -6.65 14.58
C THR A 150 22.53 -6.75 15.05
N ALA A 151 23.06 -5.69 15.66
CA ALA A 151 24.24 -5.80 16.50
C ALA A 151 23.81 -6.49 17.79
N THR A 152 24.31 -7.71 18.00
CA THR A 152 24.12 -8.50 19.22
C THR A 152 24.59 -7.72 20.46
N PRO A 153 23.84 -7.76 21.58
CA PRO A 153 24.23 -7.08 22.81
C PRO A 153 25.38 -7.84 23.49
N LEU A 154 26.52 -7.18 23.68
CA LEU A 154 27.57 -7.66 24.58
C LEU A 154 27.26 -7.14 26.00
N GLU A 155 27.30 -8.10 26.92
CA GLU A 155 27.03 -8.03 28.37
C GLU A 155 27.63 -6.81 29.12
N PRO A 156 27.04 -6.43 30.27
CA PRO A 156 27.45 -5.26 31.04
C PRO A 156 28.66 -5.58 31.92
N GLY A 157 29.83 -5.01 31.61
CA GLY A 157 30.96 -5.09 32.54
C GLY A 157 32.29 -4.53 32.04
N LEU A 158 32.46 -3.21 32.05
CA LEU A 158 33.57 -2.54 32.76
C LEU A 158 33.45 -1.02 32.63
N LEU A 159 33.34 -0.37 33.78
CA LEU A 159 33.34 1.06 33.97
C LEU A 159 34.80 1.53 34.02
N ILE A 160 35.26 2.31 33.03
CA ILE A 160 36.49 3.10 33.15
C ILE A 160 36.14 4.58 32.93
N ILE A 161 36.09 5.29 34.05
CA ILE A 161 36.07 6.74 34.13
C ILE A 161 37.47 7.25 33.80
N ALA A 162 37.60 8.20 32.88
CA ALA A 162 38.77 9.06 32.79
C ALA A 162 38.31 10.52 32.74
N PHE A 163 38.35 11.19 33.90
CA PHE A 163 38.32 12.63 34.02
C PHE A 163 39.63 13.20 33.46
N GLY A 164 39.54 13.91 32.34
CA GLY A 164 40.60 14.77 31.82
C GLY A 164 40.13 16.22 31.86
N ALA A 165 40.49 16.92 32.94
CA ALA A 165 40.22 18.33 33.16
C ALA A 165 41.06 19.25 32.26
N GLY A 166 40.51 20.42 31.95
CA GLY A 166 41.23 21.59 31.41
C GLY A 166 40.97 21.78 29.92
N GLY A 167 40.40 22.88 29.44
CA GLY A 167 40.07 24.15 30.05
C GLY A 167 39.80 25.11 28.90
N MET A 168 38.80 25.97 29.06
CA MET A 168 38.58 27.13 28.21
C MET A 168 39.88 27.96 28.10
N PHE A 169 40.40 28.09 26.89
CA PHE A 169 41.15 29.27 26.43
C PHE A 169 40.70 29.50 24.98
N SER A 170 39.67 30.32 24.77
CA SER A 170 39.83 31.73 24.42
C SER A 170 40.87 31.96 23.30
N LEU A 171 40.33 32.35 22.14
CA LEU A 171 40.74 33.52 21.36
C LEU A 171 42.25 33.78 21.15
N TRP A 172 42.58 33.91 19.85
CA TRP A 172 43.75 34.53 19.21
C TRP A 172 44.93 33.60 18.86
N ARG A 173 45.10 33.36 17.55
CA ARG A 173 46.18 34.01 16.79
C ARG A 173 45.91 33.96 15.27
N ARG A 174 45.79 35.14 14.67
CA ARG A 174 45.93 35.38 13.21
C ARG A 174 47.32 34.96 12.72
N GLY A 175 47.42 34.55 11.45
CA GLY A 175 48.70 34.50 10.75
C GLY A 175 48.59 33.92 9.35
N THR A 176 48.31 34.79 8.38
CA THR A 176 48.54 34.72 6.93
C THR A 176 49.58 33.68 6.42
N GLN A 177 49.20 32.91 5.40
CA GLN A 177 49.74 33.04 4.04
C GLN A 177 48.63 32.74 3.03
#